data_AF-A0A5A9N275-F1
#
_entry.id   AF-A0A5A9N275-F1
#
_cell.length_a   1.000
_cell.length_b   1.000
_cell.length_c   1.000
_cell.angle_alpha   90.00
_cell.angle_beta   90.00
_cell.angle_gamma   90.00
#
_symmetry.space_group_name_H-M   'P 1'
#
loop_
_entity.id
_entity.type
_entity.pdbx_description
1 polymer ?
#
loop_
_entity_poly.entity_id
_entity_poly.type
_entity_poly.pdbx_seq_one_letter_code
_entity_poly.pdbx_strand_id
1 'polypeptide(L)'
;MAKSGQLVALLGLCFLVAVANCQDDGSPPPPPPPPPLGHEICLHYTQGGTALLDMPRIFDMLMIEFGRQIQTLNPMQAEQWVRDVDVDHDRHLNLAECSKLIQNVLGSIRMP
;
A
#
# COMPACT_ATOMS: atom_id res chain seq x y z
N MET A 1 20.75 11.01 51.10
CA MET A 1 19.61 11.60 50.36
C MET A 1 20.13 12.03 48.99
N ALA A 2 19.92 11.22 47.94
CA ALA A 2 20.30 11.57 46.57
C ALA A 2 19.56 10.63 45.60
N LYS A 3 18.30 10.90 45.28
CA LYS A 3 17.54 10.13 44.28
C LYS A 3 16.48 10.93 43.50
N SER A 4 16.46 12.26 43.65
CA SER A 4 15.44 13.12 43.02
C SER A 4 15.98 14.03 41.91
N GLY A 5 17.30 14.02 41.65
CA GLY A 5 17.92 14.90 40.66
C GLY A 5 17.95 14.37 39.21
N GLN A 6 17.79 13.06 39.00
CA GLN A 6 17.89 12.47 37.66
C GLN A 6 16.60 12.59 36.82
N LEU A 7 15.44 12.77 37.45
CA LEU A 7 14.17 12.84 36.72
C LEU A 7 13.93 14.20 36.06
N VAL A 8 14.50 15.28 36.60
CA VAL A 8 14.29 16.64 36.05
C VAL A 8 15.11 16.86 34.77
N ALA A 9 16.27 16.21 34.64
CA ALA A 9 17.13 16.36 33.45
C ALA A 9 16.56 15.64 32.20
N LEU A 10 15.88 14.49 32.38
CA LEU A 10 15.28 13.76 31.27
C LEU A 10 14.02 14.44 30.72
N LEU A 11 13.22 15.07 31.58
CA LEU A 11 12.05 15.85 31.15
C LEU A 11 12.43 17.15 30.42
N GLY A 12 13.54 17.79 30.78
CA GLY A 12 14.04 18.98 30.08
C GLY A 12 14.58 18.70 28.68
N LEU A 13 15.17 17.52 28.46
CA LEU A 13 15.76 17.15 27.16
C LEU A 13 14.68 16.79 26.11
N CYS A 14 13.53 16.26 26.52
CA CYS A 14 12.41 16.01 25.60
C CYS A 14 11.70 17.30 25.13
N PHE A 15 11.76 18.39 25.92
CA PHE A 15 11.13 19.66 25.54
C PHE A 15 11.98 20.51 24.58
N LEU A 16 13.31 20.38 24.60
CA LEU A 16 14.17 21.18 23.71
C LEU A 16 14.20 20.68 22.26
N VAL A 17 13.90 19.40 22.01
CA VAL A 17 13.78 18.87 20.63
C VAL A 17 12.48 19.34 19.96
N ALA A 18 11.43 19.64 20.74
CA ALA A 18 10.15 20.10 20.20
C ALA A 18 10.18 21.55 19.69
N VAL A 19 11.09 22.40 20.21
CA VAL A 19 11.11 23.84 19.90
C VAL A 19 12.11 24.20 18.79
N ALA A 20 13.08 23.32 18.50
CA ALA A 20 14.10 23.58 17.47
C ALA A 20 13.62 23.35 16.02
N ASN A 21 12.40 22.85 15.81
CA ASN A 21 11.83 22.64 14.47
C ASN A 21 10.72 23.65 14.11
N CYS A 22 10.62 24.75 14.87
CA CYS A 22 9.85 25.93 14.49
C CYS A 22 10.73 26.90 13.69
N GLN A 23 11.42 26.40 12.65
CA GLN A 23 11.97 27.27 11.60
C GLN A 23 10.99 27.27 10.43
N ASP A 24 10.20 28.33 10.48
CA ASP A 24 9.42 28.97 9.43
C ASP A 24 10.06 28.81 8.04
N ASP A 25 9.49 27.90 7.25
CA ASP A 25 9.33 28.09 5.82
C ASP A 25 7.86 27.73 5.57
N GLY A 26 7.00 28.76 5.51
CA GLY A 26 5.54 28.72 5.60
C GLY A 26 4.82 28.00 4.45
N SER A 27 5.23 26.78 4.14
CA SER A 27 4.55 25.88 3.22
C SER A 27 3.90 24.77 4.06
N PRO A 28 2.56 24.56 3.99
CA PRO A 28 1.98 23.33 4.53
C PRO A 28 2.74 22.14 3.91
N PRO A 29 2.98 21.04 4.67
CA PRO A 29 3.57 19.85 4.08
C PRO A 29 2.76 19.50 2.82
N PRO A 30 3.42 19.18 1.69
CA PRO A 30 2.70 18.84 0.48
C PRO A 30 1.68 17.74 0.83
N PRO A 31 0.44 17.84 0.32
CA PRO A 31 -0.56 16.82 0.61
C PRO A 31 0.02 15.44 0.28
N PRO A 32 -0.29 14.40 1.08
CA PRO A 32 0.17 13.06 0.78
C PRO A 32 -0.23 12.71 -0.66
N PRO A 33 0.65 12.03 -1.42
CA PRO A 33 0.31 11.62 -2.78
C PRO A 33 -0.98 10.80 -2.74
N PRO A 34 -1.86 10.95 -3.75
CA PRO A 34 -3.06 10.14 -3.83
C PRO A 34 -2.66 8.65 -3.84
N PRO A 35 -3.42 7.78 -3.14
CA PRO A 35 -3.12 6.37 -3.13
C PRO A 35 -3.13 5.82 -4.56
N PRO A 36 -2.24 4.84 -4.87
CA PRO A 36 -2.23 4.20 -6.17
C PRO A 36 -3.62 3.66 -6.52
N LEU A 37 -4.00 3.72 -7.80
CA LEU A 37 -5.24 3.09 -8.26
C LEU A 37 -5.24 1.61 -7.83
N GLY A 38 -6.37 1.15 -7.30
CA GLY A 38 -6.50 -0.21 -6.76
C GLY A 38 -6.04 -0.40 -5.31
N HIS A 39 -5.46 0.62 -4.67
CA HIS A 39 -5.00 0.51 -3.28
C HIS A 39 -6.13 0.19 -2.30
N GLU A 40 -7.30 0.82 -2.44
CA GLU A 40 -8.46 0.55 -1.57
C GLU A 40 -9.00 -0.87 -1.74
N ILE A 41 -9.07 -1.35 -2.99
CA ILE A 41 -9.43 -2.74 -3.31
C ILE A 41 -8.43 -3.66 -2.61
N CYS A 42 -7.14 -3.48 -2.87
CA CYS A 42 -6.10 -4.35 -2.33
C CYS A 42 -6.01 -4.29 -0.81
N LEU A 43 -6.25 -3.15 -0.16
CA LEU A 43 -6.35 -3.05 1.29
C LEU A 43 -7.46 -3.96 1.85
N HIS A 44 -8.61 -4.03 1.17
CA HIS A 44 -9.70 -4.91 1.59
C HIS A 44 -9.28 -6.38 1.52
N TYR A 45 -8.74 -6.83 0.39
CA TYR A 45 -8.39 -8.24 0.19
C TYR A 45 -7.14 -8.65 1.00
N THR A 46 -6.18 -7.74 1.23
CA THR A 46 -4.98 -8.01 2.05
C THR A 46 -5.19 -7.81 3.56
N GLN A 47 -6.43 -7.62 4.02
CA GLN A 47 -6.74 -7.38 5.44
C GLN A 47 -5.90 -6.21 6.02
N GLY A 48 -5.92 -5.08 5.33
CA GLY A 48 -5.14 -3.90 5.70
C GLY A 48 -3.65 -4.02 5.43
N GLY A 49 -3.23 -4.89 4.50
CA GLY A 49 -1.82 -5.10 4.13
C GLY A 49 -1.08 -6.15 4.97
N THR A 50 -1.78 -6.90 5.81
CA THR A 50 -1.19 -7.93 6.68
C THR A 50 -1.20 -9.33 6.07
N ALA A 51 -2.13 -9.60 5.16
CA ALA A 51 -2.26 -10.86 4.46
C ALA A 51 -1.71 -10.76 3.03
N LEU A 52 -1.06 -11.82 2.57
CA LEU A 52 -0.70 -12.01 1.16
C LEU A 52 -1.89 -12.63 0.40
N LEU A 53 -1.98 -12.35 -0.90
CA LEU A 53 -3.01 -12.92 -1.78
C LEU A 53 -2.41 -14.09 -2.56
N ASP A 54 -2.98 -15.27 -2.43
CA ASP A 54 -2.67 -16.41 -3.30
C ASP A 54 -3.46 -16.33 -4.62
N MET A 55 -3.06 -17.14 -5.59
CA MET A 55 -3.70 -17.16 -6.92
C MET A 55 -5.23 -17.29 -6.89
N PRO A 56 -5.85 -18.25 -6.17
CA PRO A 56 -7.30 -18.34 -6.09
C PRO A 56 -7.95 -17.03 -5.62
N ARG A 57 -7.41 -16.41 -4.58
CA ARG A 57 -7.96 -15.17 -4.04
C ARG A 57 -7.74 -13.97 -4.95
N ILE A 58 -6.64 -13.96 -5.72
CA ILE A 58 -6.41 -12.97 -6.77
C ILE A 58 -7.48 -13.09 -7.86
N PHE A 59 -7.75 -14.31 -8.34
CA PHE A 59 -8.78 -14.55 -9.35
C PHE A 59 -10.17 -14.15 -8.85
N ASP A 60 -10.54 -14.53 -7.62
CA ASP A 60 -11.82 -14.16 -7.02
C ASP A 60 -11.96 -12.64 -6.94
N MET A 61 -10.92 -11.94 -6.46
CA MET A 61 -10.89 -10.47 -6.43
C MET A 61 -11.11 -9.88 -7.83
N LEU A 62 -10.37 -10.35 -8.85
CA LEU A 62 -10.51 -9.82 -10.21
C LEU A 62 -11.91 -10.05 -10.78
N MET A 63 -12.50 -11.22 -10.51
CA MET A 63 -13.85 -11.55 -10.96
C MET A 63 -14.93 -10.73 -10.25
N ILE A 64 -14.78 -10.46 -8.95
CA ILE A 64 -15.72 -9.65 -8.18
C ILE A 64 -15.67 -8.19 -8.64
N GLU A 65 -14.47 -7.62 -8.73
CA GLU A 65 -14.29 -6.18 -8.99
C GLU A 65 -14.46 -5.84 -10.48
N PHE A 66 -14.00 -6.70 -11.38
CA PHE A 66 -13.94 -6.42 -12.82
C PHE A 66 -14.72 -7.39 -13.69
N GLY A 67 -15.40 -8.41 -13.14
CA GLY A 67 -15.95 -9.54 -13.89
C GLY A 67 -16.73 -9.19 -15.16
N ARG A 68 -17.49 -8.08 -15.16
CA ARG A 68 -18.21 -7.60 -16.36
C ARG A 68 -17.30 -7.08 -17.47
N GLN A 69 -16.14 -6.54 -17.13
CA GLN A 69 -15.16 -5.95 -18.03
C GLN A 69 -14.12 -6.97 -18.49
N ILE A 70 -13.89 -8.01 -17.68
CA ILE A 70 -12.93 -9.08 -17.96
C ILE A 70 -13.58 -10.39 -18.43
N GLN A 71 -14.81 -10.35 -18.98
CA GLN A 71 -15.54 -11.56 -19.40
C GLN A 71 -14.78 -12.41 -20.44
N THR A 72 -13.84 -11.81 -21.16
CA THR A 72 -12.98 -12.49 -22.14
C THR A 72 -11.58 -12.78 -21.60
N LEU A 73 -11.33 -12.62 -20.30
CA LEU A 73 -9.99 -12.82 -19.76
C LEU A 73 -9.60 -14.28 -19.91
N ASN A 74 -8.59 -14.52 -20.73
CA ASN A 74 -7.97 -15.82 -20.81
C ASN A 74 -7.24 -16.09 -19.47
N PRO A 75 -7.41 -17.26 -18.84
CA PRO A 75 -6.66 -17.66 -17.65
C PRO A 75 -5.14 -17.45 -17.79
N MET A 76 -4.58 -17.65 -18.99
CA MET A 76 -3.16 -17.38 -19.25
C MET A 76 -2.78 -15.91 -19.09
N GLN A 77 -3.68 -14.99 -19.41
CA GLN A 77 -3.43 -13.55 -19.32
C GLN A 77 -3.45 -13.07 -17.86
N ALA A 78 -4.38 -13.57 -17.05
CA ALA A 78 -4.39 -13.30 -15.61
C ALA A 78 -3.10 -13.80 -14.95
N GLU A 79 -2.68 -15.02 -15.26
CA GLU A 79 -1.45 -15.59 -14.72
C GLU A 79 -0.23 -14.76 -15.15
N GLN A 80 -0.19 -14.29 -16.41
CA GLN A 80 0.86 -13.40 -16.87
C GLN A 80 0.88 -12.09 -16.09
N TRP A 81 -0.28 -11.46 -15.87
CA TRP A 81 -0.33 -10.21 -15.09
C TRP A 81 0.15 -10.37 -13.67
N VAL A 82 -0.15 -11.50 -13.01
CA VAL A 82 0.36 -11.78 -11.67
C VAL A 82 1.88 -11.93 -11.72
N ARG A 83 2.42 -12.71 -12.67
CA ARG A 83 3.88 -12.85 -12.87
C ARG A 83 4.57 -11.51 -13.14
N ASP A 84 3.91 -10.60 -13.86
CA ASP A 84 4.49 -9.30 -14.21
C ASP A 84 4.62 -8.37 -12.98
N VAL A 85 3.82 -8.59 -11.94
CA VAL A 85 3.82 -7.74 -10.73
C VAL A 85 4.38 -8.41 -9.49
N ASP A 86 4.48 -9.74 -9.47
CA ASP A 86 5.11 -10.56 -8.44
C ASP A 86 6.63 -10.35 -8.49
N VAL A 87 7.13 -9.39 -7.70
CA VAL A 87 8.53 -8.94 -7.80
C VAL A 87 9.45 -9.93 -7.11
N ASP A 88 9.01 -10.54 -6.01
CA ASP A 88 9.79 -11.48 -5.23
C ASP A 88 9.60 -12.95 -5.67
N HIS A 89 8.71 -13.20 -6.64
CA HIS A 89 8.47 -14.49 -7.29
C HIS A 89 7.97 -15.57 -6.31
N ASP A 90 7.27 -15.17 -5.26
CA ASP A 90 6.76 -16.07 -4.25
C ASP A 90 5.36 -16.64 -4.57
N ARG A 91 4.77 -16.20 -5.71
CA ARG A 91 3.43 -16.55 -6.21
C ARG A 91 2.29 -16.06 -5.32
N HIS A 92 2.58 -15.14 -4.41
CA HIS A 92 1.62 -14.40 -3.64
C HIS A 92 1.81 -12.91 -3.91
N LEU A 93 0.74 -12.14 -3.75
CA LEU A 93 0.84 -10.69 -3.90
C LEU A 93 0.68 -10.02 -2.56
N ASN A 94 1.66 -9.20 -2.18
CA ASN A 94 1.51 -8.24 -1.10
C ASN A 94 0.65 -7.04 -1.55
N LEU A 95 0.39 -6.10 -0.63
CA LEU A 95 -0.43 -4.92 -0.91
C LEU A 95 0.09 -4.08 -2.08
N ALA A 96 1.41 -3.92 -2.19
CA ALA A 96 2.02 -3.10 -3.24
C ALA A 96 1.88 -3.76 -4.61
N GLU A 97 2.12 -5.07 -4.69
CA GLU A 97 2.03 -5.84 -5.93
C GLU A 97 0.59 -6.01 -6.39
N CYS A 98 -0.33 -6.26 -5.46
CA CYS A 98 -1.76 -6.23 -5.75
C CYS A 98 -2.17 -4.87 -6.32
N SER A 99 -1.72 -3.76 -5.73
CA SER A 99 -2.08 -2.42 -6.23
C SER A 99 -1.58 -2.21 -7.67
N LYS A 100 -0.41 -2.75 -8.01
CA LYS A 100 0.11 -2.74 -9.39
C LYS A 100 -0.72 -3.64 -10.32
N LEU A 101 -1.13 -4.82 -9.87
CA LEU A 101 -1.99 -5.72 -10.66
C LEU A 101 -3.27 -4.99 -11.10
N ILE A 102 -3.94 -4.33 -10.17
CA ILE A 102 -5.19 -3.61 -10.45
C ILE A 102 -4.96 -2.48 -11.47
N GLN A 103 -3.81 -1.78 -11.40
CA GLN A 103 -3.46 -0.77 -12.40
C GLN A 103 -3.30 -1.36 -13.80
N ASN A 104 -2.63 -2.52 -13.91
CA ASN A 104 -2.44 -3.20 -15.19
C ASN A 104 -3.78 -3.67 -15.77
N VAL A 105 -4.67 -4.20 -14.92
CA VAL A 105 -6.02 -4.62 -15.33
C VAL A 105 -6.83 -3.42 -15.83
N LEU A 106 -6.87 -2.34 -15.06
CA LEU A 106 -7.57 -1.10 -15.46
C LEU A 106 -7.01 -0.49 -16.74
N GLY A 107 -5.68 -0.52 -16.93
CA GLY A 107 -5.03 -0.09 -18.16
C GLY A 107 -5.45 -0.92 -19.36
N SER A 108 -5.48 -2.24 -19.20
CA SER A 108 -5.87 -3.19 -20.25
C SER A 108 -7.35 -3.06 -20.65
N ILE A 109 -8.23 -2.78 -19.69
CA ILE A 109 -9.66 -2.56 -19.98
C ILE A 109 -9.89 -1.23 -20.72
N ARG A 110 -9.09 -0.19 -20.44
CA ARG A 110 -9.24 1.13 -21.05
C ARG A 110 -8.67 1.23 -22.46
N MET A 111 -7.78 0.32 -22.85
CA MET A 111 -7.18 0.25 -24.19
C MET A 111 -7.63 -1.05 -24.88
N PRO A 112 -8.81 -1.09 -25.51
CA PRO A 112 -9.27 -2.25 -26.27
C PRO A 112 -8.46 -2.46 -27.56
#